data_AF-A0A7Y2I7I1-F1
#
_entry.id   AF-A0A7Y2I7I1-F1
#
_cell.length_a   1.000
_cell.length_b   1.000
_cell.length_c   1.000
_cell.angle_alpha   90.00
_cell.angle_beta   90.00
_cell.angle_gamma   90.00
#
_symmetry.space_group_name_H-M   'P 1'
#
loop_
_entity.id
_entity.type
_entity.pdbx_description
1 polymer ?
#
loop_
_entity_poly.entity_id
_entity_poly.type
_entity_poly.pdbx_seq_one_letter_code
_entity_poly.pdbx_strand_id
1 'polypeptide(L)'
;SRLPRFGQALNEIFDKEPELAGLVSHWHEPGRGDRRLLSLLRGHRMKRLLHRMLDPGEFLSEYGIRSLSKTHETNPYVFEMAGQRYEIKYVPGESTNRMFGGNSNWRGPIWLPINFLIIESLQKFHHYYGDDFKIEYPTGSGQYSTILEVAEHLSKRLVRLFQLDEFGQRPIYHHCERMQQDPEFRDHLLFYEYFHGDNGRGVGASHQTGWTALVAKLLYPRRPLRN
;
A
#
# COMPACT_ATOMS: atom_id res chain seq x y z
N SER A 1 28.70 -2.98 -21.62
CA SER A 1 27.68 -3.40 -20.63
C SER A 1 28.31 -4.43 -19.70
N ARG A 2 27.97 -4.44 -18.39
CA ARG A 2 28.53 -5.40 -17.42
C ARG A 2 27.92 -6.82 -17.50
N LEU A 3 26.88 -7.03 -18.33
CA LEU A 3 26.18 -8.31 -18.50
C LEU A 3 25.73 -8.51 -19.96
N PRO A 4 26.67 -8.83 -20.89
CA PRO A 4 26.37 -8.91 -22.32
C PRO A 4 25.38 -10.04 -22.68
N ARG A 5 25.48 -11.20 -22.02
CA ARG A 5 24.58 -12.36 -22.26
C ARG A 5 23.14 -12.08 -21.86
N PHE A 6 22.93 -11.32 -20.78
CA PHE A 6 21.60 -10.92 -20.34
C PHE A 6 20.94 -9.96 -21.35
N GLY A 7 21.70 -8.97 -21.85
CA GLY A 7 21.21 -8.06 -22.88
C GLY A 7 20.85 -8.78 -24.18
N GLN A 8 21.66 -9.77 -24.58
CA GLN A 8 21.39 -10.58 -25.77
C GLN A 8 20.12 -11.42 -25.63
N ALA A 9 19.97 -12.17 -24.53
CA ALA A 9 18.78 -13.00 -24.29
C ALA A 9 17.49 -12.17 -24.21
N LEU A 10 17.55 -10.96 -23.63
CA LEU A 10 16.41 -10.05 -23.58
C LEU A 10 16.05 -9.50 -24.96
N ASN A 11 17.04 -9.09 -25.76
CA ASN A 11 16.79 -8.62 -27.12
C ASN A 11 16.19 -9.75 -27.98
N GLU A 12 16.67 -10.98 -27.84
CA GLU A 12 16.09 -12.14 -28.54
C GLU A 12 14.64 -12.41 -28.15
N ILE A 13 14.26 -12.22 -26.88
CA ILE A 13 12.86 -12.33 -26.43
C ILE A 13 12.03 -11.20 -27.04
N PHE A 14 12.54 -9.96 -27.07
CA PHE A 14 11.81 -8.83 -27.64
C PHE A 14 11.61 -8.95 -29.15
N ASP A 15 12.58 -9.50 -29.87
CA ASP A 15 12.48 -9.73 -31.32
C ASP A 15 11.52 -10.89 -31.64
N LYS A 16 11.49 -11.94 -30.82
CA LYS A 16 10.63 -13.12 -31.03
C LYS A 16 9.19 -12.90 -30.56
N GLU A 17 8.98 -12.11 -29.51
CA GLU A 17 7.68 -11.91 -28.85
C GLU A 17 7.34 -10.41 -28.76
N PRO A 18 7.08 -9.73 -29.90
CA PRO A 18 6.88 -8.29 -29.95
C PRO A 18 5.66 -7.81 -29.14
N GLU A 19 4.65 -8.66 -28.95
CA GLU A 19 3.50 -8.36 -28.09
C GLU A 19 3.91 -8.26 -26.62
N LEU A 20 4.74 -9.19 -26.12
CA LEU A 20 5.28 -9.16 -24.75
C LEU A 20 6.29 -8.03 -24.59
N ALA A 21 7.10 -7.74 -25.60
CA ALA A 21 8.00 -6.59 -25.63
C ALA A 21 7.21 -5.27 -25.51
N GLY A 22 6.07 -5.20 -26.21
CA GLY A 22 5.11 -4.11 -26.11
C GLY A 22 4.51 -3.93 -24.70
N LEU A 23 4.62 -4.91 -23.80
CA LEU A 23 4.19 -4.75 -22.41
C LEU A 23 5.28 -4.19 -21.49
N VAL A 24 6.53 -4.16 -21.94
CA VAL A 24 7.69 -3.66 -21.20
C VAL A 24 7.92 -2.17 -21.51
N SER A 25 8.08 -1.35 -20.47
CA SER A 25 8.33 0.09 -20.59
C SER A 25 9.59 0.41 -21.40
N HIS A 26 9.41 1.17 -22.49
CA HIS A 26 10.40 1.86 -23.35
C HIS A 26 11.86 1.48 -23.08
N TRP A 27 12.27 0.27 -23.48
CA TRP A 27 13.64 -0.22 -23.30
C TRP A 27 14.68 0.68 -23.98
N HIS A 28 14.29 1.35 -25.07
CA HIS A 28 15.14 2.26 -25.84
C HIS A 28 15.19 3.69 -25.29
N GLU A 29 14.32 4.05 -24.34
CA GLU A 29 14.35 5.36 -23.68
C GLU A 29 15.04 5.21 -22.33
N PRO A 30 16.25 5.76 -22.15
CA PRO A 30 16.89 5.76 -20.86
C PRO A 30 16.07 6.62 -19.89
N GLY A 31 15.66 6.03 -18.76
CA GLY A 31 15.24 6.79 -17.59
C GLY A 31 16.43 7.57 -17.00
N ARG A 32 16.25 8.20 -15.83
CA ARG A 32 17.32 9.00 -15.21
C ARG A 32 18.59 8.16 -15.00
N GLY A 33 19.65 8.49 -15.74
CA GLY A 33 20.95 7.83 -15.73
C GLY A 33 20.91 6.38 -16.26
N ASP A 34 20.86 6.17 -17.59
CA ASP A 34 20.90 4.87 -18.28
C ASP A 34 20.00 3.75 -17.72
N ARG A 35 18.99 4.10 -16.92
CA ARG A 35 18.10 3.14 -16.25
C ARG A 35 16.98 2.68 -17.15
N ARG A 36 16.57 1.42 -16.98
CA ARG A 36 15.47 0.82 -17.73
C ARG A 36 14.44 0.26 -16.77
N LEU A 37 13.16 0.50 -17.05
CA LEU A 37 12.05 0.01 -16.24
C LEU A 37 11.48 -1.25 -16.91
N LEU A 38 11.30 -2.32 -16.13
CA LEU A 38 10.54 -3.49 -16.52
C LEU A 38 9.25 -3.50 -15.71
N SER A 39 8.19 -2.89 -16.23
CA SER A 39 6.90 -2.78 -15.54
C SER A 39 5.71 -2.76 -16.49
N LEU A 40 4.62 -3.42 -16.08
CA LEU A 40 3.31 -3.37 -16.75
C LEU A 40 2.62 -2.01 -16.59
N LEU A 41 3.04 -1.22 -15.60
CA LEU A 41 2.48 0.10 -15.28
C LEU A 41 3.29 1.19 -16.01
N ARG A 42 2.75 1.65 -17.14
CA ARG A 42 3.23 2.85 -17.83
C ARG A 42 2.72 4.12 -17.13
N GLY A 43 3.38 5.27 -17.37
CA GLY A 43 3.08 6.55 -16.71
C GLY A 43 1.58 6.89 -16.61
N HIS A 44 0.82 6.78 -17.71
CA HIS A 44 -0.63 7.06 -17.68
C HIS A 44 -1.43 6.07 -16.82
N ARG A 45 -1.11 4.76 -16.88
CA ARG A 45 -1.78 3.72 -16.08
C ARG A 45 -1.47 3.91 -14.61
N MET A 46 -0.22 4.24 -14.30
CA MET A 46 0.21 4.55 -12.94
C MET A 46 -0.53 5.75 -12.37
N LYS A 47 -0.66 6.86 -13.13
CA LYS A 47 -1.47 8.02 -12.68
C LYS A 47 -2.91 7.61 -12.37
N ARG A 48 -3.56 6.83 -13.23
CA ARG A 48 -4.94 6.35 -13.00
C ARG A 48 -5.06 5.44 -11.78
N LEU A 49 -4.11 4.53 -11.59
CA LEU A 49 -4.09 3.62 -10.44
C LEU A 49 -3.87 4.39 -9.14
N LEU A 50 -2.88 5.28 -9.11
CA LEU A 50 -2.55 6.08 -7.93
C LEU A 50 -3.67 7.06 -7.58
N HIS A 51 -4.34 7.65 -8.59
CA HIS A 51 -5.53 8.46 -8.35
C HIS A 51 -6.62 7.70 -7.58
N ARG A 52 -6.84 6.41 -7.87
CA ARG A 52 -7.79 5.59 -7.10
C ARG A 52 -7.26 5.24 -5.71
N MET A 53 -6.00 4.80 -5.66
CA MET A 53 -5.37 4.32 -4.42
C MET A 53 -5.22 5.43 -3.37
N LEU A 54 -4.96 6.66 -3.82
CA LEU A 54 -4.70 7.83 -2.98
C LEU A 54 -5.95 8.67 -2.70
N ASP A 55 -7.14 8.16 -3.05
CA ASP A 55 -8.42 8.78 -2.76
C ASP A 55 -8.92 8.43 -1.35
N PRO A 56 -9.12 9.43 -0.46
CA PRO A 56 -9.65 9.21 0.89
C PRO A 56 -11.02 8.53 0.95
N GLY A 57 -11.87 8.78 -0.05
CA GLY A 57 -13.19 8.16 -0.22
C GLY A 57 -13.12 6.71 -0.72
N GLU A 58 -11.93 6.23 -1.07
CA GLU A 58 -11.68 4.89 -1.57
C GLU A 58 -10.68 4.15 -0.68
N PHE A 59 -9.41 4.10 -1.10
CA PHE A 59 -8.39 3.25 -0.51
C PHE A 59 -7.54 3.98 0.54
N LEU A 60 -7.40 5.30 0.48
CA LEU A 60 -6.51 6.05 1.37
C LEU A 60 -7.16 6.27 2.73
N SER A 61 -6.68 5.57 3.74
CA SER A 61 -7.03 5.78 5.15
C SER A 61 -6.04 6.72 5.83
N GLU A 62 -6.43 7.30 6.96
CA GLU A 62 -5.52 7.98 7.89
C GLU A 62 -4.36 7.09 8.36
N TYR A 63 -4.54 5.77 8.29
CA TYR A 63 -3.62 4.79 8.84
C TYR A 63 -2.91 3.92 7.77
N GLY A 64 -3.16 4.13 6.48
CA GLY A 64 -2.56 3.37 5.38
C GLY A 64 -3.49 3.18 4.19
N ILE A 65 -3.20 2.19 3.34
CA ILE A 65 -4.04 1.77 2.20
C ILE A 65 -4.93 0.61 2.64
N ARG A 66 -6.25 0.78 2.50
CA ARG A 66 -7.27 -0.24 2.76
C ARG A 66 -7.14 -1.41 1.77
N SER A 67 -7.52 -2.61 2.17
CA SER A 67 -7.49 -3.78 1.28
C SER A 67 -8.65 -3.82 0.28
N LEU A 68 -9.71 -3.03 0.50
CA LEU A 68 -10.84 -2.85 -0.40
C LEU A 68 -11.27 -1.38 -0.40
N SER A 69 -11.69 -0.86 -1.56
CA SER A 69 -12.18 0.52 -1.67
C SER A 69 -13.40 0.72 -0.77
N LYS A 70 -13.40 1.80 0.01
CA LYS A 70 -14.51 2.18 0.89
C LYS A 70 -15.82 2.43 0.14
N THR A 71 -15.79 2.65 -1.18
CA THR A 71 -16.99 2.74 -2.02
C THR A 71 -17.87 1.49 -1.94
N HIS A 72 -17.30 0.32 -1.63
CA HIS A 72 -18.05 -0.91 -1.44
C HIS A 72 -18.82 -0.95 -0.11
N GLU A 73 -18.74 0.09 0.72
CA GLU A 73 -19.60 0.25 1.89
C GLU A 73 -21.04 0.61 1.49
N THR A 74 -21.21 1.44 0.46
CA THR A 74 -22.51 1.86 -0.05
C THR A 74 -22.88 1.18 -1.37
N ASN A 75 -21.89 0.77 -2.16
CA ASN A 75 -22.06 0.08 -3.43
C ASN A 75 -21.31 -1.26 -3.45
N PRO A 76 -21.79 -2.28 -2.73
CA PRO A 76 -21.09 -3.56 -2.63
C PRO A 76 -21.04 -4.27 -3.99
N TYR A 77 -20.00 -5.08 -4.20
CA TYR A 77 -19.94 -5.93 -5.39
C TYR A 77 -20.87 -7.12 -5.20
N VAL A 78 -21.80 -7.30 -6.15
CA VAL A 78 -22.80 -8.37 -6.14
C VAL A 78 -22.52 -9.33 -7.28
N PHE A 79 -22.47 -10.62 -6.96
CA PHE A 79 -22.34 -11.71 -7.91
C PHE A 79 -23.51 -12.68 -7.74
N GLU A 80 -24.23 -12.94 -8.81
CA GLU A 80 -25.40 -13.83 -8.80
C GLU A 80 -25.09 -15.09 -9.62
N MET A 81 -25.24 -16.25 -8.99
CA MET A 81 -24.96 -17.55 -9.62
C MET A 81 -25.88 -18.62 -9.04
N ALA A 82 -26.49 -19.44 -9.91
CA ALA A 82 -27.38 -20.54 -9.53
C ALA A 82 -28.52 -20.13 -8.56
N GLY A 83 -29.09 -18.93 -8.75
CA GLY A 83 -30.15 -18.38 -7.90
C GLY A 83 -29.69 -17.91 -6.53
N GLN A 84 -28.37 -17.88 -6.27
CA GLN A 84 -27.78 -17.36 -5.05
C GLN A 84 -27.10 -16.02 -5.30
N ARG A 85 -27.23 -15.11 -4.34
CA ARG A 85 -26.62 -13.78 -4.35
C ARG A 85 -25.46 -13.75 -3.38
N TYR A 86 -24.28 -13.43 -3.89
CA TYR A 86 -23.04 -13.25 -3.14
C TYR A 86 -22.67 -11.78 -3.11
N GLU A 87 -22.29 -11.27 -1.93
CA GLU A 87 -22.01 -9.86 -1.73
C GLU A 87 -20.64 -9.64 -1.06
N ILE A 88 -19.84 -8.74 -1.65
CA ILE A 88 -18.58 -8.26 -1.10
C ILE A 88 -18.76 -6.78 -0.74
N LYS A 89 -18.96 -6.54 0.55
CA LYS A 89 -19.03 -5.22 1.16
C LYS A 89 -17.68 -4.81 1.76
N TYR A 90 -17.40 -3.52 1.82
CA TYR A 90 -16.35 -2.98 2.68
C TYR A 90 -16.66 -3.25 4.15
N VAL A 91 -15.70 -3.86 4.85
CA VAL A 91 -15.73 -4.18 6.27
C VAL A 91 -14.37 -3.80 6.84
N PRO A 92 -14.27 -2.73 7.66
CA PRO A 92 -12.98 -2.17 8.06
C PRO A 92 -12.22 -3.01 9.08
N GLY A 93 -12.85 -3.95 9.78
CA GLY A 93 -12.25 -4.79 10.82
C GLY A 93 -12.44 -6.29 10.56
N GLU A 94 -13.07 -6.97 11.51
CA GLU A 94 -13.40 -8.40 11.44
C GLU A 94 -14.51 -8.66 10.42
N SER A 95 -14.40 -9.77 9.70
CA SER A 95 -15.44 -10.24 8.78
C SER A 95 -16.81 -10.36 9.47
N THR A 96 -17.85 -9.80 8.86
CA THR A 96 -19.24 -9.87 9.36
C THR A 96 -19.96 -11.15 8.94
N ASN A 97 -19.39 -11.94 8.03
CA ASN A 97 -19.98 -13.19 7.55
C ASN A 97 -18.95 -14.32 7.45
N ARG A 98 -19.43 -15.56 7.47
CA ARG A 98 -18.60 -16.78 7.43
C ARG A 98 -18.38 -17.32 6.01
N MET A 99 -18.52 -16.50 4.97
CA MET A 99 -18.35 -16.97 3.59
C MET A 99 -16.98 -17.64 3.41
N PHE A 100 -16.96 -18.81 2.76
CA PHE A 100 -15.76 -19.59 2.44
C PHE A 100 -14.85 -19.93 3.64
N GLY A 101 -15.42 -20.33 4.78
CA GLY A 101 -14.62 -20.87 5.89
C GLY A 101 -14.18 -19.84 6.95
N GLY A 102 -14.71 -18.61 6.91
CA GLY A 102 -14.86 -17.81 8.13
C GLY A 102 -13.76 -16.83 8.52
N ASN A 103 -12.77 -16.52 7.67
CA ASN A 103 -11.70 -15.57 8.04
C ASN A 103 -11.20 -14.65 6.90
N SER A 104 -12.06 -14.22 5.98
CA SER A 104 -11.64 -13.29 4.92
C SER A 104 -11.69 -11.83 5.39
N ASN A 105 -10.65 -11.43 6.15
CA ASN A 105 -10.46 -10.06 6.66
C ASN A 105 -9.71 -9.16 5.65
N TRP A 106 -9.86 -9.43 4.35
CA TRP A 106 -9.23 -8.70 3.25
C TRP A 106 -10.18 -7.70 2.57
N ARG A 107 -11.27 -7.32 3.25
CA ARG A 107 -12.36 -6.52 2.67
C ARG A 107 -12.44 -5.10 3.22
N GLY A 108 -11.31 -4.51 3.61
CA GLY A 108 -11.29 -3.15 4.15
C GLY A 108 -10.13 -2.85 5.10
N PRO A 109 -9.68 -3.80 5.95
CA PRO A 109 -8.61 -3.50 6.88
C PRO A 109 -7.29 -3.16 6.20
N ILE A 110 -6.38 -2.58 6.97
CA ILE A 110 -5.03 -2.21 6.55
C ILE A 110 -4.09 -3.33 6.93
N TRP A 111 -3.42 -3.87 5.92
CA TRP A 111 -2.42 -4.91 6.06
C TRP A 111 -1.03 -4.34 5.81
N LEU A 112 -0.19 -4.39 6.84
CA LEU A 112 1.15 -3.84 6.78
C LEU A 112 2.05 -4.43 5.67
N PRO A 113 2.04 -5.76 5.36
CA PRO A 113 2.91 -6.29 4.31
C PRO A 113 2.56 -5.73 2.92
N ILE A 114 1.27 -5.60 2.59
CA ILE A 114 0.85 -5.03 1.30
C ILE A 114 1.20 -3.55 1.21
N ASN A 115 0.93 -2.81 2.28
CA ASN A 115 1.30 -1.39 2.37
C ASN A 115 2.82 -1.18 2.22
N PHE A 116 3.62 -2.04 2.86
CA PHE A 116 5.08 -2.00 2.73
C PHE A 116 5.51 -2.25 1.28
N LEU A 117 4.94 -3.25 0.59
CA LEU A 117 5.24 -3.52 -0.81
C LEU A 117 4.83 -2.38 -1.75
N ILE A 118 3.72 -1.70 -1.46
CA ILE A 118 3.32 -0.48 -2.17
C ILE A 118 4.37 0.60 -2.01
N ILE A 119 4.81 0.88 -0.77
CA ILE A 119 5.85 1.88 -0.47
C ILE A 119 7.16 1.54 -1.19
N GLU A 120 7.62 0.29 -1.13
CA GLU A 120 8.84 -0.14 -1.85
C GLU A 120 8.69 0.05 -3.37
N SER A 121 7.51 -0.24 -3.91
CA SER A 121 7.24 -0.10 -5.35
C SER A 121 7.24 1.36 -5.77
N LEU A 122 6.58 2.25 -5.00
CA LEU A 122 6.61 3.69 -5.24
C LEU A 122 8.03 4.22 -5.26
N GLN A 123 8.87 3.84 -4.30
CA GLN A 123 10.27 4.27 -4.26
C GLN A 123 11.07 3.78 -5.49
N LYS A 124 10.83 2.55 -5.96
CA LYS A 124 11.43 2.05 -7.21
C LYS A 124 10.96 2.82 -8.44
N PHE A 125 9.68 3.20 -8.50
CA PHE A 125 9.16 4.02 -9.59
C PHE A 125 9.72 5.44 -9.54
N HIS A 126 9.82 6.06 -8.37
CA HIS A 126 10.49 7.37 -8.23
C HIS A 126 11.94 7.31 -8.71
N HIS A 127 12.67 6.25 -8.37
CA HIS A 127 14.05 6.06 -8.81
C HIS A 127 14.23 6.03 -10.35
N TYR A 128 13.17 5.64 -11.07
CA TYR A 128 13.14 5.66 -12.54
C TYR A 128 12.65 7.00 -13.09
N TYR A 129 11.52 7.50 -12.58
CA TYR A 129 10.84 8.69 -13.12
C TYR A 129 11.40 10.02 -12.62
N GLY A 130 12.09 10.03 -11.48
CA GLY A 130 12.61 11.24 -10.85
C GLY A 130 11.55 12.19 -10.32
N ASP A 131 11.98 13.43 -10.05
CA ASP A 131 11.18 14.45 -9.36
C ASP A 131 10.19 15.18 -10.27
N ASP A 132 10.35 15.04 -11.60
CA ASP A 132 9.47 15.63 -12.61
C ASP A 132 8.12 14.91 -12.68
N PHE A 133 8.08 13.62 -12.29
CA PHE A 133 6.83 12.87 -12.27
C PHE A 133 6.07 13.13 -10.98
N LYS A 134 5.08 14.02 -11.10
CA LYS A 134 4.17 14.37 -10.00
C LYS A 134 2.80 13.73 -10.17
N ILE A 135 2.20 13.40 -9.03
CA ILE A 135 0.84 12.89 -8.90
C ILE A 135 0.10 13.68 -7.84
N GLU A 136 -1.21 13.77 -7.98
CA GLU A 136 -2.05 14.42 -6.98
C GLU A 136 -2.08 13.58 -5.69
N TYR A 137 -1.90 14.23 -4.54
CA TYR A 137 -1.94 13.57 -3.24
C TYR A 137 -2.38 14.54 -2.12
N PRO A 138 -3.41 14.18 -1.32
CA PRO A 138 -4.42 13.15 -1.62
C PRO A 138 -5.16 13.45 -2.93
N THR A 139 -5.76 12.44 -3.55
CA THR A 139 -6.61 12.66 -4.73
C THR A 139 -7.73 13.65 -4.41
N GLY A 140 -8.00 14.59 -5.32
CA GLY A 140 -9.01 15.65 -5.16
C GLY A 140 -8.56 16.85 -4.32
N SER A 141 -7.29 16.91 -3.88
CA SER A 141 -6.75 18.04 -3.10
C SER A 141 -6.23 19.21 -3.95
N GLY A 142 -5.96 18.98 -5.24
CA GLY A 142 -5.23 19.90 -6.11
C GLY A 142 -3.72 20.00 -5.80
N GLN A 143 -3.22 19.30 -4.78
CA GLN A 143 -1.81 19.30 -4.39
C GLN A 143 -1.05 18.17 -5.09
N TYR A 144 0.12 18.49 -5.63
CA TYR A 144 0.93 17.54 -6.39
C TYR A 144 2.23 17.23 -5.67
N SER A 145 2.49 15.94 -5.47
CA SER A 145 3.68 15.41 -4.83
C SER A 145 4.44 14.50 -5.81
N THR A 146 5.75 14.41 -5.63
CA THR A 146 6.56 13.36 -6.24
C THR A 146 6.15 11.99 -5.71
N ILE A 147 6.49 10.93 -6.46
CA ILE A 147 6.24 9.55 -6.01
C ILE A 147 6.95 9.25 -4.67
N LEU A 148 8.13 9.84 -4.43
CA LEU A 148 8.89 9.65 -3.19
C LEU A 148 8.16 10.26 -1.98
N GLU A 149 7.71 11.51 -2.10
CA GLU A 149 6.96 12.19 -1.04
C GLU A 149 5.68 11.40 -0.69
N VAL A 150 4.98 10.85 -1.69
CA VAL A 150 3.81 9.99 -1.45
C VAL A 150 4.19 8.72 -0.67
N ALA A 151 5.31 8.07 -1.01
CA ALA A 151 5.81 6.91 -0.27
C ALA A 151 6.15 7.27 1.19
N GLU A 152 6.72 8.46 1.44
CA GLU A 152 7.00 8.97 2.79
C GLU A 152 5.73 9.27 3.56
N HIS A 153 4.72 9.87 2.92
CA HIS A 153 3.43 10.12 3.56
C HIS A 153 2.71 8.82 3.95
N LEU A 154 2.71 7.80 3.09
CA LEU A 154 2.16 6.49 3.41
C LEU A 154 2.93 5.82 4.56
N SER A 155 4.27 5.96 4.58
CA SER A 155 5.10 5.45 5.67
C SER A 155 4.72 6.11 7.00
N LYS A 156 4.54 7.44 7.02
CA LYS A 156 4.10 8.19 8.21
C LYS A 156 2.73 7.74 8.71
N ARG A 157 1.77 7.45 7.81
CA ARG A 157 0.44 6.93 8.18
C ARG A 157 0.52 5.58 8.91
N LEU A 158 1.38 4.67 8.43
CA LEU A 158 1.57 3.37 9.08
C LEU A 158 2.31 3.49 10.42
N VAL A 159 3.31 4.38 10.49
CA VAL A 159 4.01 4.66 11.76
C VAL A 159 3.06 5.27 12.79
N ARG A 160 2.13 6.14 12.35
CA ARG A 160 1.13 6.79 13.20
C ARG A 160 0.28 5.79 13.99
N LEU A 161 0.03 4.58 13.46
CA LEU A 161 -0.68 3.51 14.19
C LEU A 161 -0.11 3.29 15.60
N PHE A 162 1.22 3.40 15.72
CA PHE A 162 1.97 3.12 16.93
C PHE A 162 2.33 4.39 17.71
N GLN A 163 2.02 5.59 17.24
CA GLN A 163 2.41 6.85 17.89
C GLN A 163 1.28 7.39 18.78
N LEU A 164 1.67 8.19 19.77
CA LEU A 164 0.72 8.99 20.53
C LEU A 164 0.21 10.13 19.64
N ASP A 165 -1.10 10.34 19.64
CA ASP A 165 -1.74 11.50 19.04
C ASP A 165 -1.76 12.70 19.99
N GLU A 166 -2.45 13.77 19.59
CA GLU A 166 -2.60 15.00 20.37
C GLU A 166 -3.35 14.81 21.70
N PHE A 167 -4.14 13.73 21.83
CA PHE A 167 -4.84 13.35 23.05
C PHE A 167 -4.06 12.35 23.90
N GLY A 168 -2.82 12.01 23.51
CA GLY A 168 -2.01 11.01 24.17
C GLY A 168 -2.52 9.58 23.97
N GLN A 169 -3.26 9.33 22.89
CA GLN A 169 -3.81 8.03 22.53
C GLN A 169 -3.05 7.38 21.36
N ARG A 170 -3.04 6.04 21.29
CA ARG A 170 -2.38 5.29 20.21
C ARG A 170 -3.46 4.56 19.41
N PRO A 171 -3.51 4.72 18.08
CA PRO A 171 -4.53 4.08 17.28
C PRO A 171 -4.64 2.57 17.51
N ILE A 172 -3.52 1.85 17.63
CA ILE A 172 -3.53 0.40 17.91
C ILE A 172 -4.39 0.00 19.13
N TYR A 173 -4.55 0.87 20.13
CA TYR A 173 -5.28 0.60 21.38
C TYR A 173 -6.66 1.25 21.48
N HIS A 174 -7.20 1.83 20.40
CA HIS A 174 -8.57 2.40 20.39
C HIS A 174 -9.70 1.42 20.77
N HIS A 175 -9.40 0.13 20.98
CA HIS A 175 -10.34 -0.89 21.43
C HIS A 175 -10.18 -1.31 22.91
N CYS A 176 -9.16 -0.81 23.61
CA CYS A 176 -8.84 -1.24 24.96
C CYS A 176 -8.30 -0.08 25.80
N GLU A 177 -9.18 0.52 26.60
CA GLU A 177 -8.86 1.66 27.47
C GLU A 177 -7.71 1.36 28.44
N ARG A 178 -7.64 0.13 28.98
CA ARG A 178 -6.55 -0.27 29.87
C ARG A 178 -5.19 -0.23 29.16
N MET A 179 -5.09 -0.79 27.96
CA MET A 179 -3.85 -0.69 27.16
C MET A 179 -3.56 0.75 26.73
N GLN A 180 -4.56 1.61 26.68
CA GLN A 180 -4.43 2.99 26.25
C GLN A 180 -3.92 3.93 27.37
N GLN A 181 -4.41 3.75 28.59
CA GLN A 181 -4.25 4.71 29.69
C GLN A 181 -3.39 4.21 30.86
N ASP A 182 -3.37 2.89 31.12
CA ASP A 182 -2.66 2.33 32.27
C ASP A 182 -1.14 2.51 32.12
N PRO A 183 -0.46 3.21 33.04
CA PRO A 183 0.99 3.42 32.99
C PRO A 183 1.81 2.13 32.89
N GLU A 184 1.30 1.01 33.42
CA GLU A 184 1.98 -0.29 33.39
C GLU A 184 1.84 -1.00 32.04
N PHE A 185 0.91 -0.59 31.17
CA PHE A 185 0.66 -1.25 29.88
C PHE A 185 0.84 -0.34 28.66
N ARG A 186 0.67 0.97 28.79
CA ARG A 186 0.55 1.92 27.67
C ARG A 186 1.75 1.99 26.72
N ASP A 187 2.92 1.58 27.19
CA ASP A 187 4.17 1.58 26.42
C ASP A 187 4.62 0.16 25.99
N HIS A 188 3.85 -0.88 26.34
CA HIS A 188 4.08 -2.26 25.89
C HIS A 188 3.41 -2.54 24.55
N LEU A 189 3.94 -1.90 23.49
CA LEU A 189 3.36 -1.92 22.14
C LEU A 189 3.14 -3.34 21.60
N LEU A 190 1.89 -3.63 21.27
CA LEU A 190 1.47 -4.88 20.64
C LEU A 190 1.50 -4.77 19.12
N PHE A 191 1.80 -5.90 18.46
CA PHE A 191 1.88 -6.00 17.01
C PHE A 191 0.70 -6.83 16.53
N TYR A 192 -0.26 -6.18 15.89
CA TYR A 192 -1.48 -6.84 15.43
C TYR A 192 -1.33 -7.43 14.04
N GLU A 193 -2.18 -8.42 13.73
CA GLU A 193 -2.23 -9.08 12.44
C GLU A 193 -2.57 -8.10 11.31
N TYR A 194 -3.56 -7.24 11.55
CA TYR A 194 -3.98 -6.16 10.67
C TYR A 194 -4.62 -5.04 11.50
N PHE A 195 -4.97 -3.92 10.84
CA PHE A 195 -5.49 -2.73 11.49
C PHE A 195 -6.83 -2.33 10.90
N HIS A 196 -7.70 -1.78 11.72
CA HIS A 196 -9.01 -1.36 11.28
C HIS A 196 -8.91 -0.21 10.28
N GLY A 197 -9.56 -0.35 9.12
CA GLY A 197 -9.42 0.55 7.96
C GLY A 197 -9.83 2.00 8.21
N ASP A 198 -10.67 2.26 9.23
CA ASP A 198 -11.17 3.62 9.53
C ASP A 198 -10.62 4.26 10.80
N ASN A 199 -10.15 3.48 11.78
CA ASN A 199 -9.73 4.03 13.08
C ASN A 199 -8.38 3.50 13.59
N GLY A 200 -7.72 2.63 12.83
CA GLY A 200 -6.37 2.16 13.12
C GLY A 200 -6.24 1.19 14.29
N ARG A 201 -7.32 0.77 14.95
CA ARG A 201 -7.22 -0.21 16.05
C ARG A 201 -6.58 -1.51 15.58
N GLY A 202 -5.81 -2.13 16.46
CA GLY A 202 -5.29 -3.47 16.26
C GLY A 202 -6.41 -4.50 16.13
N VAL A 203 -6.24 -5.47 15.23
CA VAL A 203 -7.19 -6.56 14.99
C VAL A 203 -6.45 -7.87 14.73
N GLY A 204 -7.08 -9.00 15.10
CA GLY A 204 -6.49 -10.33 14.95
C GLY A 204 -5.46 -10.63 16.03
N ALA A 205 -4.49 -11.49 15.72
CA ALA A 205 -3.43 -11.88 16.66
C ALA A 205 -2.59 -10.66 17.09
N SER A 206 -2.36 -10.47 18.39
CA SER A 206 -1.72 -9.28 18.97
C SER A 206 -0.20 -9.38 19.20
N HIS A 207 0.38 -10.54 18.90
CA HIS A 207 1.83 -10.81 18.96
C HIS A 207 2.39 -11.12 17.56
N GLN A 208 1.80 -10.52 16.53
CA GLN A 208 2.24 -10.65 15.14
C GLN A 208 3.48 -9.78 14.86
N THR A 209 4.56 -9.99 15.60
CA THR A 209 5.92 -9.49 15.28
C THR A 209 6.53 -10.19 14.05
N GLY A 210 5.70 -10.81 13.21
CA GLY A 210 6.01 -11.22 11.85
C GLY A 210 5.96 -10.02 10.91
N TRP A 211 5.03 -9.98 9.96
CA TRP A 211 5.00 -8.92 8.94
C TRP A 211 4.80 -7.51 9.51
N THR A 212 4.16 -7.36 10.68
CA THR A 212 3.90 -6.04 11.27
C THR A 212 5.19 -5.39 11.76
N ALA A 213 6.24 -6.17 12.05
CA ALA A 213 7.56 -5.67 12.41
C ALA A 213 8.24 -4.88 11.26
N LEU A 214 7.76 -4.99 10.01
CA LEU A 214 8.23 -4.18 8.88
C LEU A 214 8.04 -2.67 9.13
N VAL A 215 7.17 -2.25 10.07
CA VAL A 215 7.06 -0.84 10.48
C VAL A 215 8.40 -0.27 10.95
N ALA A 216 9.26 -1.08 11.58
CA ALA A 216 10.58 -0.64 12.00
C ALA A 216 11.44 -0.17 10.81
N LYS A 217 11.28 -0.81 9.64
CA LYS A 217 11.99 -0.41 8.42
C LYS A 217 11.52 0.94 7.88
N LEU A 218 10.27 1.32 8.16
CA LEU A 218 9.68 2.60 7.76
C LEU A 218 10.13 3.77 8.65
N LEU A 219 10.65 3.50 9.85
CA LEU A 219 11.18 4.53 10.76
C LEU A 219 12.54 5.05 10.34
N TYR A 220 13.36 4.24 9.67
CA TYR A 220 14.71 4.62 9.31
C TYR A 220 14.73 5.41 7.98
N PRO A 221 15.25 6.65 7.96
CA PRO A 221 15.48 7.35 6.71
C PRO A 221 16.44 6.54 5.85
N ARG A 222 16.03 6.25 4.60
CA ARG A 222 16.92 5.58 3.65
C ARG A 222 18.06 6.55 3.32
N ARG A 223 19.30 6.04 3.31
CA ARG A 223 20.48 6.83 2.91
C ARG A 223 20.17 7.53 1.57
N PRO A 224 20.45 8.83 1.44
CA PRO A 224 20.37 9.49 0.15
C PRO A 224 21.21 8.70 -0.85
N LEU A 225 20.66 8.51 -2.05
CA LEU A 225 21.37 7.83 -3.13
C LEU A 225 22.66 8.60 -3.37
N ARG A 226 23.80 7.92 -3.27
CA ARG A 226 25.08 8.50 -3.67
C ARG A 226 25.00 8.78 -5.18
N ASN A 227 25.23 10.04 -5.54
CA ASN A 227 25.41 10.46 -6.94
C ASN A 227 26.57 9.70 -7.58
#